data_AF-A0A6P0SGD4-F1
#
_entry.id   AF-A0A6P0SGD4-F1
#
_cell.length_a   1.000
_cell.length_b   1.000
_cell.length_c   1.000
_cell.angle_alpha   90.00
_cell.angle_beta   90.00
_cell.angle_gamma   90.00
#
_symmetry.space_group_name_H-M   'P 1'
#
loop_
_entity.id
_entity.type
_entity.pdbx_description
1 polymer ?
#
loop_
_entity_poly.entity_id
_entity_poly.type
_entity_poly.pdbx_seq_one_letter_code
_entity_poly.pdbx_strand_id
1 'polypeptide(L)'
;MTKIWPQRGIAEGEALGDYLFLNRGYLPTPAIILRREFALNHLFNEKLSRHQDYDFLLRLEASGAKFLMLEEPLVTVHWEDFHTSSRGLNPDKSLFFLQEYSKFLSDRAISYFVIQQIVLRLLKNRQRLAAMSIALKFVNLLHLKIFDYLNLTSHFIFSDSRIVSLLAKLKPQMN
;
A
#
# COMPACT_ATOMS: atom_id res chain seq x y z
N MET A 1 -17.57 -0.44 15.75
CA MET A 1 -18.37 0.08 14.62
C MET A 1 -17.78 -0.49 13.34
N THR A 2 -18.59 -1.14 12.50
CA THR A 2 -18.14 -1.66 11.20
C THR A 2 -17.92 -0.50 10.23
N LYS A 3 -16.81 -0.52 9.47
CA LYS A 3 -16.48 0.51 8.48
C LYS A 3 -16.52 -0.08 7.08
N ILE A 4 -17.18 0.60 6.15
CA ILE A 4 -17.31 0.16 4.75
C ILE A 4 -16.07 0.59 3.96
N TRP A 5 -15.47 -0.35 3.24
CA TRP A 5 -14.31 -0.15 2.36
C TRP A 5 -14.33 -1.14 1.19
N PRO A 6 -13.72 -0.80 0.03
CA PRO A 6 -13.11 0.50 -0.28
C PRO A 6 -14.17 1.61 -0.51
N GLN A 7 -13.75 2.87 -0.45
CA GLN A 7 -14.63 4.02 -0.68
C GLN A 7 -14.90 4.29 -2.17
N ARG A 8 -14.07 3.73 -3.05
CA ARG A 8 -14.24 3.74 -4.51
C ARG A 8 -13.53 2.54 -5.13
N GLY A 9 -14.02 2.13 -6.30
CA GLY A 9 -13.32 1.19 -7.18
C GLY A 9 -12.12 1.83 -7.88
N ILE A 10 -11.38 1.00 -8.62
CA ILE A 10 -10.35 1.44 -9.56
C ILE A 10 -11.05 2.21 -10.70
N ALA A 11 -10.54 3.38 -11.06
CA ALA A 11 -11.11 4.19 -12.13
C ALA A 11 -10.74 3.64 -13.52
N GLU A 12 -11.52 4.01 -14.55
CA GLU A 12 -11.20 3.63 -15.92
C GLU A 12 -9.82 4.19 -16.34
N GLY A 13 -8.95 3.30 -16.83
CA GLY A 13 -7.58 3.65 -17.20
C GLY A 13 -6.63 3.92 -16.03
N GLU A 14 -7.07 3.79 -14.78
CA GLU A 14 -6.20 3.89 -13.61
C GLU A 14 -5.38 2.60 -13.46
N ALA A 15 -4.05 2.73 -13.42
CA ALA A 15 -3.17 1.63 -13.13
C ALA A 15 -3.37 1.12 -11.68
N LEU A 16 -3.44 -0.19 -11.50
CA LEU A 16 -3.66 -0.84 -10.21
C LEU A 16 -2.62 -0.43 -9.17
N GLY A 17 -1.34 -0.29 -9.55
CA GLY A 17 -0.29 0.18 -8.67
C GLY A 17 -0.56 1.58 -8.11
N ASP A 18 -1.07 2.49 -8.94
CA ASP A 18 -1.45 3.84 -8.53
C ASP A 18 -2.68 3.80 -7.62
N TYR A 19 -3.68 2.98 -7.96
CA TYR A 19 -4.84 2.76 -7.09
C TYR A 19 -4.42 2.29 -5.69
N LEU A 20 -3.66 1.19 -5.61
CA LEU A 20 -3.26 0.56 -4.36
C LEU A 20 -2.37 1.48 -3.51
N PHE A 21 -1.34 2.08 -4.12
CA PHE A 21 -0.30 2.76 -3.35
C PHE A 21 -0.47 4.28 -3.30
N LEU A 22 -0.64 4.94 -4.44
CA LEU A 22 -0.78 6.40 -4.50
C LEU A 22 -2.12 6.88 -3.93
N ASN A 23 -3.19 6.15 -4.23
CA ASN A 23 -4.56 6.50 -3.84
C ASN A 23 -5.06 5.76 -2.61
N ARG A 24 -4.19 4.94 -1.97
CA ARG A 24 -4.48 4.16 -0.77
C ARG A 24 -5.76 3.31 -0.94
N GLY A 25 -5.94 2.79 -2.14
CA GLY A 25 -7.00 1.87 -2.49
C GLY A 25 -6.88 0.56 -1.73
N TYR A 26 -7.96 -0.21 -1.72
CA TYR A 26 -8.01 -1.46 -0.98
C TYR A 26 -8.75 -2.51 -1.80
N LEU A 27 -8.04 -3.59 -2.12
CA LEU A 27 -8.56 -4.68 -2.92
C LEU A 27 -8.13 -6.02 -2.29
N PRO A 28 -8.85 -6.49 -1.25
CA PRO A 28 -8.48 -7.71 -0.54
C PRO A 28 -8.80 -8.94 -1.39
N THR A 29 -7.88 -9.91 -1.47
CA THR A 29 -8.05 -11.14 -2.26
C THR A 29 -9.29 -11.97 -1.89
N PRO A 30 -9.77 -12.02 -0.62
CA PRO A 30 -11.04 -12.67 -0.29
C PRO A 30 -12.29 -12.02 -0.93
N ALA A 31 -12.21 -10.79 -1.42
CA ALA A 31 -13.33 -10.09 -2.07
C ALA A 31 -13.28 -10.15 -3.60
N ILE A 32 -12.39 -10.96 -4.18
CA ILE A 32 -12.21 -11.05 -5.62
C ILE A 32 -12.90 -12.29 -6.15
N ILE A 33 -13.73 -12.09 -7.17
CA ILE A 33 -14.35 -13.15 -7.95
C ILE A 33 -13.82 -13.03 -9.38
N LEU A 34 -13.30 -14.14 -9.91
CA LEU A 34 -12.74 -14.21 -11.25
C LEU A 34 -13.01 -15.59 -11.89
N ARG A 35 -12.84 -15.68 -13.21
CA ARG A 35 -12.98 -16.95 -13.93
C ARG A 35 -11.94 -17.96 -13.44
N ARG A 36 -12.38 -19.21 -13.19
CA ARG A 36 -11.52 -20.30 -12.71
C ARG A 36 -10.29 -20.50 -13.59
N GLU A 37 -10.48 -20.57 -14.90
CA GLU A 37 -9.38 -20.78 -15.86
C GLU A 37 -8.32 -19.67 -15.77
N PHE A 38 -8.77 -18.42 -15.60
CA PHE A 38 -7.87 -17.29 -15.42
C PHE A 38 -7.11 -17.38 -14.09
N ALA A 39 -7.78 -17.76 -13.00
CA ALA A 39 -7.14 -17.96 -11.70
C ALA A 39 -6.07 -19.07 -11.73
N LEU A 40 -6.35 -20.20 -12.40
CA LEU A 40 -5.42 -21.33 -12.50
C LEU A 40 -4.14 -20.97 -13.27
N ASN A 41 -4.21 -20.02 -14.20
CA ASN A 41 -3.05 -19.52 -14.93
C ASN A 41 -2.24 -18.47 -14.14
N HIS A 42 -2.76 -18.00 -13.00
CA HIS A 42 -2.16 -16.92 -12.21
C HIS A 42 -2.05 -17.27 -10.73
N LEU A 43 -1.61 -18.49 -10.39
CA LEU A 43 -1.40 -18.89 -8.99
C LEU A 43 -0.46 -17.93 -8.24
N PHE A 44 -0.61 -17.82 -6.92
CA PHE A 44 0.26 -17.02 -6.07
C PHE A 44 1.74 -17.42 -6.22
N ASN A 45 2.64 -16.44 -6.19
CA ASN A 45 4.06 -16.71 -6.21
C ASN A 45 4.56 -17.21 -4.84
N GLU A 46 4.80 -18.52 -4.74
CA GLU A 46 5.26 -19.17 -3.49
C GLU A 46 6.66 -18.73 -3.04
N LYS A 47 7.46 -18.13 -3.92
CA LYS A 47 8.78 -17.57 -3.55
C LYS A 47 8.65 -16.32 -2.68
N LEU A 48 7.49 -15.65 -2.73
CA LEU A 48 7.23 -14.47 -1.93
C LEU A 48 6.75 -14.88 -0.54
N SER A 49 7.48 -14.44 0.49
CA SER A 49 7.03 -14.57 1.88
C SER A 49 6.25 -13.33 2.37
N ARG A 50 6.04 -12.34 1.50
CA ARG A 50 5.23 -11.13 1.73
C ARG A 50 4.76 -10.57 0.39
N HIS A 51 3.65 -9.84 0.40
CA HIS A 51 3.10 -9.14 -0.77
C HIS A 51 2.59 -10.08 -1.87
N GLN A 52 2.24 -11.32 -1.51
CA GLN A 52 1.64 -12.30 -2.43
C GLN A 52 0.34 -11.77 -3.04
N ASP A 53 -0.48 -11.08 -2.26
CA ASP A 53 -1.69 -10.42 -2.77
C ASP A 53 -1.35 -9.38 -3.86
N TYR A 54 -0.35 -8.52 -3.63
CA TYR A 54 0.04 -7.53 -4.64
C TYR A 54 0.63 -8.18 -5.89
N ASP A 55 1.45 -9.21 -5.73
CA ASP A 55 1.95 -10.03 -6.86
C ASP A 55 0.81 -10.55 -7.72
N PHE A 56 -0.17 -11.20 -7.08
CA PHE A 56 -1.32 -11.77 -7.76
C PHE A 56 -2.07 -10.70 -8.55
N LEU A 57 -2.42 -9.59 -7.91
CA LEU A 57 -3.17 -8.51 -8.54
C LEU A 57 -2.42 -7.86 -9.71
N LEU A 58 -1.13 -7.56 -9.55
CA LEU A 58 -0.32 -6.94 -10.60
C LEU A 58 -0.16 -7.86 -11.81
N ARG A 59 0.00 -9.18 -11.59
CA ARG A 59 0.06 -10.15 -12.69
C ARG A 59 -1.28 -10.35 -13.40
N LEU A 60 -2.40 -10.27 -12.67
CA LEU A 60 -3.73 -10.29 -13.29
C LEU A 60 -3.91 -9.06 -14.20
N GLU A 61 -3.58 -7.85 -13.71
CA GLU A 61 -3.63 -6.62 -14.51
C GLU A 61 -2.75 -6.74 -15.76
N ALA A 62 -1.50 -7.15 -15.59
CA ALA A 62 -0.54 -7.31 -16.68
C ALA A 62 -1.00 -8.33 -17.74
N SER A 63 -1.89 -9.25 -17.37
CA SER A 63 -2.48 -10.25 -18.26
C SER A 63 -3.84 -9.83 -18.82
N GLY A 64 -4.18 -8.55 -18.69
CA GLY A 64 -5.37 -7.94 -19.29
C GLY A 64 -6.62 -7.95 -18.40
N ALA A 65 -6.51 -8.31 -17.12
CA ALA A 65 -7.64 -8.23 -16.22
C ALA A 65 -8.08 -6.78 -16.01
N LYS A 66 -9.40 -6.57 -16.00
CA LYS A 66 -10.02 -5.31 -15.57
C LYS A 66 -10.68 -5.53 -14.22
N PHE A 67 -10.46 -4.62 -13.30
CA PHE A 67 -11.05 -4.68 -11.97
C PHE A 67 -12.31 -3.83 -11.91
N LEU A 68 -13.42 -4.47 -11.54
CA LEU A 68 -14.72 -3.83 -11.36
C LEU A 68 -15.16 -4.02 -9.92
N MET A 69 -15.62 -2.95 -9.29
CA MET A 69 -16.15 -2.99 -7.93
C MET A 69 -17.67 -3.04 -7.98
N LEU A 70 -18.27 -3.96 -7.22
CA LEU A 70 -19.70 -3.91 -6.91
C LEU A 70 -19.89 -2.98 -5.70
N GLU A 71 -20.80 -2.02 -5.79
CA GLU A 71 -21.09 -1.05 -4.72
C GLU A 71 -21.95 -1.65 -3.60
N GLU A 72 -21.66 -2.89 -3.21
CA GLU A 72 -22.36 -3.65 -2.18
C GLU A 72 -21.34 -4.26 -1.20
N PRO A 73 -21.55 -4.13 0.12
CA PRO A 73 -20.66 -4.73 1.12
C PRO A 73 -20.89 -6.24 1.21
N LEU A 74 -20.21 -7.00 0.35
CA LEU A 74 -20.37 -8.47 0.24
C LEU A 74 -19.40 -9.29 1.10
N VAL A 75 -18.36 -8.65 1.65
CA VAL A 75 -17.32 -9.33 2.43
C VAL A 75 -17.10 -8.63 3.76
N THR A 76 -17.16 -9.38 4.86
CA THR A 76 -16.78 -8.91 6.19
C THR A 76 -15.34 -9.34 6.50
N VAL A 77 -14.46 -8.38 6.74
CA VAL A 77 -13.08 -8.64 7.15
C VAL A 77 -12.93 -8.36 8.64
N HIS A 78 -12.58 -9.39 9.41
CA HIS A 78 -12.22 -9.25 10.81
C HIS A 78 -10.75 -8.85 10.92
N TRP A 79 -10.50 -7.55 11.10
CA TRP A 79 -9.17 -7.03 11.36
C TRP A 79 -8.81 -7.27 12.84
N GLU A 80 -7.88 -8.19 13.08
CA GLU A 80 -7.24 -8.33 14.37
C GLU A 80 -5.98 -7.46 14.42
N ASP A 81 -5.81 -6.72 15.51
CA ASP A 81 -4.61 -5.94 15.78
C ASP A 81 -3.44 -6.90 16.11
N PHE A 82 -2.82 -7.47 15.08
CA PHE A 82 -1.56 -8.21 15.21
C PHE A 82 -0.38 -7.27 15.48
N HIS A 83 -0.47 -6.43 16.52
CA HIS A 83 0.58 -5.51 16.95
C HIS A 83 1.82 -6.21 17.55
N THR A 84 1.81 -7.54 17.66
CA THR A 84 2.84 -8.32 18.37
C THR A 84 3.58 -9.34 17.52
N SER A 85 3.27 -9.51 16.23
CA SER A 85 4.03 -10.45 15.41
C SER A 85 5.28 -9.80 14.80
N SER A 86 6.45 -10.34 15.14
CA SER A 86 7.76 -10.04 14.51
C SER A 86 7.76 -10.20 12.97
N ARG A 87 6.69 -10.75 12.40
CA ARG A 87 6.46 -10.93 10.95
C ARG A 87 6.31 -9.59 10.20
N GLY A 88 5.95 -8.51 10.89
CA GLY A 88 5.60 -7.22 10.27
C GLY A 88 6.77 -6.36 9.77
N LEU A 89 7.98 -6.55 10.30
CA LEU A 89 9.16 -5.74 10.00
C LEU A 89 10.25 -6.57 9.31
N ASN A 90 10.13 -6.73 7.99
CA ASN A 90 11.23 -7.23 7.18
C ASN A 90 11.33 -6.36 5.91
N PRO A 91 12.16 -5.30 5.94
CA PRO A 91 12.44 -4.44 4.79
C PRO A 91 12.94 -5.24 3.58
N ASP A 92 13.76 -6.26 3.79
CA ASP A 92 14.39 -7.04 2.71
C ASP A 92 13.35 -7.76 1.87
N LYS A 93 12.31 -8.32 2.49
CA LYS A 93 11.17 -8.93 1.76
C LYS A 93 10.42 -7.92 0.89
N SER A 94 10.24 -6.69 1.38
CA SER A 94 9.61 -5.61 0.61
C SER A 94 10.54 -5.09 -0.50
N LEU A 95 11.86 -5.05 -0.27
CA LEU A 95 12.85 -4.67 -1.27
C LEU A 95 12.95 -5.73 -2.37
N PHE A 96 12.95 -7.02 -2.02
CA PHE A 96 12.90 -8.12 -2.97
C PHE A 96 11.65 -8.03 -3.86
N PHE A 97 10.47 -7.80 -3.25
CA PHE A 97 9.26 -7.56 -4.03
C PHE A 97 9.41 -6.36 -4.96
N LEU A 98 9.95 -5.23 -4.49
CA LEU A 98 10.14 -4.06 -5.34
C LEU A 98 11.06 -4.35 -6.53
N GLN A 99 12.15 -5.09 -6.33
CA GLN A 99 13.07 -5.47 -7.40
C GLN A 99 12.34 -6.27 -8.50
N GLU A 100 11.56 -7.27 -8.12
CA GLU A 100 10.88 -8.16 -9.07
C GLU A 100 9.65 -7.53 -9.76
N TYR A 101 8.93 -6.65 -9.04
CA TYR A 101 7.61 -6.14 -9.47
C TYR A 101 7.59 -4.66 -9.85
N SER A 102 8.69 -3.92 -9.71
CA SER A 102 8.78 -2.51 -10.13
C SER A 102 8.35 -2.27 -11.58
N LYS A 103 8.59 -3.23 -12.48
CA LYS A 103 8.16 -3.18 -13.89
C LYS A 103 6.65 -3.08 -14.10
N PHE A 104 5.84 -3.43 -13.08
CA PHE A 104 4.38 -3.31 -13.12
C PHE A 104 3.88 -2.01 -12.48
N LEU A 105 4.78 -1.17 -11.98
CA LEU A 105 4.43 0.01 -11.19
C LEU A 105 4.91 1.27 -11.89
N SER A 106 4.14 2.35 -11.76
CA SER A 106 4.63 3.68 -12.11
C SER A 106 5.70 4.14 -11.10
N ASP A 107 6.55 5.09 -11.48
CA ASP A 107 7.52 5.70 -10.56
C ASP A 107 6.86 6.35 -9.34
N ARG A 108 5.61 6.81 -9.50
CA ARG A 108 4.80 7.34 -8.39
C ARG A 108 4.39 6.21 -7.45
N ALA A 109 3.83 5.12 -7.99
CA ALA A 109 3.48 3.94 -7.19
C ALA A 109 4.69 3.36 -6.44
N ILE A 110 5.87 3.34 -7.06
CA ILE A 110 7.12 2.92 -6.42
C ILE A 110 7.45 3.78 -5.20
N SER A 111 7.46 5.13 -5.34
CA SER A 111 7.70 6.04 -4.21
C SER A 111 6.74 5.75 -3.04
N TYR A 112 5.44 5.58 -3.33
CA TYR A 112 4.43 5.34 -2.30
C TYR A 112 4.52 3.94 -1.68
N PHE A 113 4.82 2.91 -2.47
CA PHE A 113 5.07 1.57 -1.97
C PHE A 113 6.25 1.57 -0.98
N VAL A 114 7.37 2.19 -1.36
CA VAL A 114 8.58 2.29 -0.52
C VAL A 114 8.26 3.01 0.78
N ILE A 115 7.55 4.14 0.72
CA ILE A 115 7.15 4.88 1.92
C ILE A 115 6.32 4.00 2.85
N GLN A 116 5.25 3.39 2.33
CA GLN A 116 4.25 2.69 3.15
C GLN A 116 4.76 1.34 3.68
N GLN A 117 5.45 0.58 2.84
CA GLN A 117 5.85 -0.80 3.15
C GLN A 117 7.26 -0.91 3.73
N ILE A 118 8.08 0.16 3.67
CA ILE A 118 9.47 0.14 4.13
C ILE A 118 9.76 1.31 5.07
N VAL A 119 9.75 2.55 4.56
CA VAL A 119 10.25 3.73 5.31
C VAL A 119 9.44 3.96 6.60
N LEU A 120 8.11 4.02 6.52
CA LEU A 120 7.28 4.26 7.72
C LEU A 120 7.43 3.14 8.75
N ARG A 121 7.65 1.89 8.32
CA ARG A 121 7.86 0.76 9.23
C ARG A 121 9.22 0.86 9.95
N LEU A 122 10.28 1.21 9.21
CA LEU A 122 11.59 1.47 9.78
C LEU A 122 11.56 2.62 10.79
N LEU A 123 10.85 3.71 10.48
CA LEU A 123 10.71 4.86 11.36
C LEU A 123 9.96 4.54 12.65
N LYS A 124 8.88 3.74 12.58
CA LYS A 124 8.16 3.23 13.76
C LYS A 124 9.05 2.39 14.67
N ASN A 125 10.00 1.65 14.09
CA ASN A 125 10.99 0.86 14.83
C ASN A 125 12.30 1.63 15.11
N ARG A 126 12.27 2.97 15.00
CA ARG A 126 13.37 3.89 15.32
C ARG A 126 14.65 3.70 14.47
N GLN A 127 14.57 2.97 13.36
CA GLN A 127 15.69 2.76 12.43
C GLN A 127 15.81 3.92 11.41
N ARG A 128 16.04 5.14 11.91
CA ARG A 128 16.01 6.38 11.10
C ARG A 128 17.06 6.44 9.99
N LEU A 129 18.28 5.97 10.25
CA LEU A 129 19.36 5.99 9.26
C LEU A 129 19.05 5.06 8.08
N ALA A 130 18.60 3.83 8.35
CA ALA A 130 18.14 2.90 7.32
C ALA A 130 16.94 3.46 6.54
N ALA A 131 15.96 4.05 7.25
CA ALA A 131 14.81 4.69 6.61
C ALA A 131 15.23 5.83 5.67
N MET A 132 16.17 6.68 6.10
CA MET A 132 16.69 7.80 5.29
C MET A 132 17.45 7.29 4.07
N SER A 133 18.34 6.30 4.25
CA SER A 133 19.11 5.70 3.16
C SER A 133 18.21 5.11 2.07
N ILE A 134 17.18 4.36 2.46
CA ILE A 134 16.20 3.78 1.52
C ILE A 134 15.37 4.89 0.86
N ALA A 135 14.91 5.89 1.62
CA ALA A 135 14.13 6.99 1.08
C ALA A 135 14.91 7.76 0.01
N LEU A 136 16.18 8.11 0.27
CA LEU A 136 17.03 8.81 -0.70
C LEU A 136 17.28 7.98 -1.98
N LYS A 137 17.29 6.64 -1.88
CA LYS A 137 17.54 5.76 -3.01
C LYS A 137 16.33 5.53 -3.91
N PHE A 138 15.13 5.46 -3.33
CA PHE A 138 13.95 4.95 -4.06
C PHE A 138 12.73 5.90 -4.05
N VAL A 139 12.75 6.98 -3.27
CA VAL A 139 11.62 7.91 -3.18
C VAL A 139 11.95 9.19 -3.94
N ASN A 140 11.23 9.42 -5.03
CA ASN A 140 11.18 10.75 -5.64
C ASN A 140 10.18 11.61 -4.86
N LEU A 141 10.69 12.62 -4.15
CA LEU A 141 9.89 13.53 -3.33
C LEU A 141 8.87 14.32 -4.17
N LEU A 142 9.18 14.63 -5.43
CA LEU A 142 8.26 15.37 -6.32
C LEU A 142 6.95 14.62 -6.58
N HIS A 143 6.90 13.30 -6.33
CA HIS A 143 5.69 12.50 -6.47
C HIS A 143 4.72 12.63 -5.29
N LEU A 144 5.16 13.20 -4.16
CA LEU A 144 4.42 13.17 -2.91
C LEU A 144 3.39 14.31 -2.81
N LYS A 145 2.19 13.99 -2.30
CA LYS A 145 1.20 15.01 -1.93
C LYS A 145 1.65 15.67 -0.62
N ILE A 146 1.19 16.89 -0.37
CA ILE A 146 1.54 17.66 0.84
C ILE A 146 1.31 16.88 2.13
N PHE A 147 0.24 16.08 2.19
CA PHE A 147 -0.06 15.25 3.35
C PHE A 147 1.00 14.17 3.60
N ASP A 148 1.55 13.58 2.53
CA ASP A 148 2.58 12.54 2.65
C ASP A 148 3.92 13.12 3.11
N TYR A 149 4.25 14.34 2.67
CA TYR A 149 5.37 15.11 3.23
C TYR A 149 5.21 15.33 4.73
N LEU A 150 4.05 15.84 5.16
CA LEU A 150 3.77 16.09 6.58
C LEU A 150 3.78 14.79 7.41
N ASN A 151 3.30 13.70 6.83
CA ASN A 151 3.33 12.40 7.49
C ASN A 151 4.75 11.85 7.62
N LEU A 152 5.58 11.98 6.58
CA LEU A 152 6.98 11.59 6.62
C LEU A 152 7.77 12.42 7.64
N THR A 153 7.64 13.75 7.62
CA THR A 153 8.34 14.63 8.58
C THR A 153 7.95 14.28 10.02
N SER A 154 6.66 14.03 10.27
CA SER A 154 6.19 13.56 11.57
C SER A 154 6.87 12.27 12.02
N HIS A 155 6.96 11.26 11.14
CA HIS A 155 7.59 9.98 11.48
C HIS A 155 9.12 10.08 11.58
N PHE A 156 9.77 10.95 10.82
CA PHE A 156 11.22 11.16 10.94
C PHE A 156 11.57 11.81 12.29
N ILE A 157 10.81 12.83 12.72
CA ILE A 157 11.06 13.54 13.97
C ILE A 157 10.58 12.70 15.16
N PHE A 158 9.33 12.23 15.13
CA PHE A 158 8.65 11.66 16.30
C PHE A 158 8.40 10.15 16.24
N SER A 159 8.70 9.48 15.13
CA SER A 159 8.34 8.08 14.89
C SER A 159 6.84 7.78 14.92
N ASP A 160 5.98 8.80 14.82
CA ASP A 160 4.52 8.69 14.80
C ASP A 160 3.87 9.75 13.88
N SER A 161 2.53 9.74 13.79
CA SER A 161 1.76 10.64 12.94
C SER A 161 1.24 11.92 13.64
N ARG A 162 1.85 12.36 14.75
CA ARG A 162 1.30 13.45 15.59
C ARG A 162 1.10 14.78 14.86
N ILE A 163 1.99 15.17 13.94
CA ILE A 163 1.85 16.43 13.19
C ILE A 163 0.57 16.36 12.34
N VAL A 164 0.38 15.24 11.65
CA VAL A 164 -0.80 14.98 10.83
C VAL A 164 -2.07 14.95 11.68
N SER A 165 -2.02 14.27 12.83
CA SER A 165 -3.16 14.20 13.75
C SER A 165 -3.54 15.57 14.33
N LEU A 166 -2.56 16.44 14.61
CA LEU A 166 -2.79 17.81 15.06
C LEU A 166 -3.46 18.64 13.95
N LEU A 167 -2.94 18.59 12.73
CA LEU A 167 -3.50 19.33 11.60
C LEU A 167 -4.92 18.86 11.25
N ALA A 168 -5.19 17.55 11.32
CA ALA A 168 -6.54 17.02 11.13
C ALA A 168 -7.53 17.54 12.18
N LYS A 169 -7.08 17.71 13.44
CA LYS A 169 -7.87 18.31 14.53
C LYS A 169 -8.05 19.82 14.42
N LEU A 170 -7.23 20.52 13.64
CA LEU A 170 -7.37 21.96 13.35
C LEU A 170 -8.31 22.23 12.16
N LYS A 171 -8.60 21.20 11.35
CA LYS A 171 -9.52 21.29 10.21
C LYS A 171 -11.04 21.37 10.54
N PRO A 172 -11.56 21.13 11.77
CA PRO A 172 -12.96 21.37 12.07
C PRO A 172 -13.16 22.77 12.68
N GLN A 173 -13.38 23.77 11.82
CA GLN A 173 -14.18 25.00 12.09
C GLN A 173 -14.34 25.87 10.82
N MET A 174 -14.50 25.25 9.65
CA MET A 174 -14.93 25.93 8.42
C MET A 174 -16.02 25.11 7.75
N ASN A 175 -17.18 25.09 8.39
CA ASN A 175 -18.50 24.87 7.78
C ASN A 175 -19.42 25.92 8.39
#